data_AF-A0A2I0A0X4-F1
#
_entry.id   AF-A0A2I0A0X4-F1
#
_cell.length_a   1.000
_cell.length_b   1.000
_cell.length_c   1.000
_cell.angle_alpha   90.00
_cell.angle_beta   90.00
_cell.angle_gamma   90.00
#
_symmetry.space_group_name_H-M   'P 1'
#
loop_
_entity.id
_entity.type
_entity.pdbx_description
1 polymer ?
#
loop_
_entity_poly.entity_id
_entity_poly.type
_entity_poly.pdbx_seq_one_letter_code
_entity_poly.pdbx_strand_id
1 'polypeptide(L)'
;MLSELRTSRLSPHKYYELYMRAFDELRKIEIFFKEETKRGCSVIDLYELVQHAGNILPRLYLLCTVGSVYIKSKEAPAKDILKDLVEMCRGIQHPLHGLFLRSYLSQVSKDKLPGIASDYEGDGDSINDAIEFVLQNFTEMNKLWVRMQHQGPFREKERREKERNELRDLVGKNLHVLSQIDGVDLEMYKDIVLPRVVNCKDELAQHYLMDCIIQVFPDEYHLQTLETLLGAFPQLQPTVDIKTVLSQLMERLSNYAAFSTEVLLEFVQVEAFAKFNSAIGKVIDSQPDMPVVGAITLYVSLLTFTLRVHPERLDFVDLVLISGSCVKKLSGKQKIEDTKATKQIIALLSAPVEKYNDIDTALKLSNYPRVMDHLDSATNKVMAVVIVQSILKNNTCISTSEKVDALFELIKGLIRDMEGTKDEELDEDDFMEEQSSVARLVHLFHNDDPEEMLKTEKTGLLSLAESFSLFLSTFEKLRLLSKAVDLIVLSAATDPNTSSSFLYFSVLLLMASLTFIFMSKKDA
;
A
#
# COMPACT_ATOMS: atom_id res chain seq x y z
N MET A 1 39.72 15.98 -22.25
CA MET A 1 38.35 15.87 -21.71
C MET A 1 38.05 14.49 -21.16
N LEU A 2 37.83 13.46 -21.99
CA LEU A 2 37.40 12.11 -21.53
C LEU A 2 38.38 11.41 -20.56
N SER A 3 39.66 11.79 -20.58
CA SER A 3 40.64 11.32 -19.59
C SER A 3 40.27 11.68 -18.15
N GLU A 4 39.58 12.80 -17.92
CA GLU A 4 39.15 13.23 -16.58
C GLU A 4 38.10 12.28 -15.99
N LEU A 5 37.27 11.65 -16.83
CA LEU A 5 36.26 10.67 -16.40
C LEU A 5 36.88 9.41 -15.79
N ARG A 6 38.19 9.20 -15.92
CA ARG A 6 38.91 8.07 -15.32
C ARG A 6 39.19 8.27 -13.82
N THR A 7 38.96 9.47 -13.29
CA THR A 7 39.19 9.74 -11.87
C THR A 7 38.31 8.85 -10.99
N SER A 8 38.92 8.29 -9.93
CA SER A 8 38.22 7.49 -8.90
C SER A 8 38.19 8.22 -7.55
N ARG A 9 38.63 9.48 -7.52
CA ARG A 9 38.73 10.29 -6.29
C ARG A 9 37.50 11.12 -5.99
N LEU A 10 36.56 11.19 -6.93
CA LEU A 10 35.34 11.98 -6.80
C LEU A 10 34.23 11.16 -6.17
N SER A 11 33.38 11.81 -5.37
CA SER A 11 32.11 11.23 -4.94
C SER A 11 31.15 11.08 -6.13
N PRO A 12 30.13 10.21 -6.05
CA PRO A 12 29.15 10.01 -7.12
C PRO A 12 28.50 11.31 -7.60
N HIS A 13 28.08 12.19 -6.69
CA HIS A 13 27.52 13.50 -7.04
C HIS A 13 28.48 14.36 -7.87
N LYS A 14 29.74 14.50 -7.44
CA LYS A 14 30.74 15.29 -8.18
C LYS A 14 31.11 14.64 -9.51
N TYR A 15 31.13 13.32 -9.55
CA TYR A 15 31.33 12.57 -10.79
C TYR A 15 30.16 12.78 -11.75
N TYR A 16 28.92 12.82 -11.26
CA TYR A 16 27.73 13.13 -12.04
C TYR A 16 27.83 14.52 -12.71
N GLU A 17 28.24 15.55 -11.96
CA GLU A 17 28.46 16.89 -12.54
C GLU A 17 29.51 16.89 -13.65
N LEU A 18 30.64 16.21 -13.43
CA LEU A 18 31.69 16.07 -14.45
C LEU A 18 31.18 15.28 -15.67
N TYR A 19 30.42 14.22 -15.43
CA TYR A 19 29.78 13.40 -16.46
C TYR A 19 28.83 14.24 -17.31
N MET A 20 27.96 15.06 -16.70
CA MET A 20 27.01 15.91 -17.45
C MET A 20 27.73 16.92 -18.35
N ARG A 21 28.84 17.52 -17.88
CA ARG A 21 29.66 18.40 -18.73
C ARG A 21 30.29 17.64 -19.91
N ALA A 22 30.86 16.47 -19.65
CA ALA A 22 31.44 15.65 -20.72
C ALA A 22 30.37 15.16 -21.70
N PHE A 23 29.18 14.86 -21.21
CA PHE A 23 28.03 14.42 -21.98
C PHE A 23 27.54 15.49 -22.97
N ASP A 24 27.46 16.75 -22.55
CA ASP A 24 27.08 17.86 -23.44
C ASP A 24 28.10 18.09 -24.55
N GLU A 25 29.40 17.96 -24.25
CA GLU A 25 30.44 18.04 -25.27
C GLU A 25 30.43 16.83 -26.21
N LEU A 26 30.16 15.61 -25.70
CA LEU A 26 29.99 14.42 -26.53
C LEU A 26 28.81 14.53 -27.50
N ARG A 27 27.72 15.21 -27.11
CA ARG A 27 26.59 15.50 -28.02
C ARG A 27 27.01 16.38 -29.19
N LYS A 28 27.86 17.38 -28.96
CA LYS A 28 28.41 18.22 -30.04
C LYS A 28 29.29 17.39 -30.98
N ILE A 29 30.07 16.46 -30.43
CA ILE A 29 30.88 15.51 -31.20
C ILE A 29 30.00 14.57 -32.03
N GLU A 30 28.88 14.08 -31.49
CA GLU A 30 27.92 13.27 -32.26
C GLU A 30 27.39 14.02 -33.49
N ILE A 31 27.03 15.30 -33.32
CA ILE A 31 26.57 16.16 -34.42
C ILE A 31 27.68 16.32 -35.46
N PHE A 32 28.92 16.57 -35.01
CA PHE A 32 30.08 16.69 -35.88
C PHE A 32 30.31 15.42 -36.72
N PHE A 33 30.30 14.24 -36.09
CA PHE A 33 30.45 12.97 -36.82
C PHE A 33 29.33 12.76 -37.84
N LYS A 34 28.09 13.12 -37.49
CA LYS A 34 26.96 13.06 -38.42
C LYS A 34 27.15 13.98 -39.64
N GLU A 35 27.77 15.14 -39.47
CA GLU A 35 28.08 16.07 -40.57
C GLU A 35 29.24 15.55 -41.44
N GLU A 36 30.28 14.98 -40.84
CA GLU A 36 31.42 14.41 -41.56
C GLU A 36 31.02 13.20 -42.42
N THR A 37 30.09 12.36 -41.94
CA THR A 37 29.52 11.29 -42.76
C THR A 37 28.82 11.83 -44.02
N LYS A 38 28.12 12.97 -43.90
CA LYS A 38 27.49 13.62 -45.08
C LYS A 38 28.52 14.19 -46.06
N ARG A 39 29.75 14.45 -45.62
CA ARG A 39 30.86 14.95 -46.45
C ARG A 39 31.63 13.83 -47.17
N GLY A 40 31.24 12.56 -46.98
CA GLY A 40 31.78 11.41 -47.71
C GLY A 40 32.80 10.56 -46.93
N CYS A 41 32.99 10.82 -45.64
CA CYS A 41 33.77 9.93 -44.76
C CYS A 41 32.95 8.67 -44.44
N SER A 42 33.51 7.48 -44.63
CA SER A 42 32.81 6.23 -44.30
C SER A 42 32.64 6.09 -42.78
N VAL A 43 31.46 5.63 -42.33
CA VAL A 43 31.21 5.49 -40.88
C VAL A 43 31.97 4.29 -40.30
N ILE A 44 32.24 3.29 -41.12
CA ILE A 44 33.05 2.12 -40.77
C ILE A 44 34.47 2.54 -40.37
N ASP A 45 35.12 3.36 -41.19
CA ASP A 45 36.48 3.84 -40.88
C ASP A 45 36.49 4.67 -39.59
N LEU A 46 35.45 5.48 -39.35
CA LEU A 46 35.31 6.22 -38.09
C LEU A 46 35.12 5.27 -36.89
N TYR A 47 34.35 4.20 -37.05
CA TYR A 47 34.10 3.19 -36.01
C TYR A 47 35.37 2.42 -35.65
N GLU A 48 36.23 2.14 -36.63
CA GLU A 48 37.55 1.55 -36.40
C GLU A 48 38.54 2.57 -35.80
N LEU A 49 38.55 3.81 -36.31
CA LEU A 49 39.48 4.85 -35.89
C LEU A 49 39.39 5.15 -34.39
N VAL A 50 38.16 5.26 -33.86
CA VAL A 50 37.95 5.55 -32.44
C VAL A 50 38.45 4.42 -31.53
N GLN A 51 38.56 3.19 -32.03
CA GLN A 51 39.07 2.05 -31.28
C GLN A 51 40.58 2.11 -31.04
N HIS A 52 41.33 2.89 -31.84
CA HIS A 52 42.76 3.12 -31.61
C HIS A 52 43.06 3.98 -30.37
N ALA A 53 42.05 4.60 -29.75
CA ALA A 53 42.24 5.36 -28.52
C ALA A 53 42.83 4.47 -27.41
N GLY A 54 44.04 4.77 -26.93
CA GLY A 54 44.80 3.87 -26.04
C GLY A 54 44.12 3.51 -24.71
N ASN A 55 43.28 4.39 -24.15
CA ASN A 55 42.57 4.14 -22.89
C ASN A 55 41.13 3.65 -23.13
N ILE A 56 40.73 2.58 -22.43
CA ILE A 56 39.44 1.91 -22.62
C ILE A 56 38.21 2.82 -22.36
N LEU A 57 38.24 3.65 -21.31
CA LEU A 57 37.07 4.48 -20.96
C LEU A 57 36.81 5.56 -22.03
N PRO A 58 37.77 6.42 -22.42
CA PRO A 58 37.59 7.32 -23.56
C PRO A 58 37.21 6.61 -24.86
N ARG A 59 37.83 5.45 -25.13
CA ARG A 59 37.53 4.64 -26.32
C ARG A 59 36.06 4.27 -26.38
N LEU A 60 35.50 3.73 -25.29
CA LEU A 60 34.11 3.26 -25.28
C LEU A 60 33.09 4.40 -25.35
N TYR A 61 33.38 5.57 -24.76
CA TYR A 61 32.52 6.75 -24.94
C TYR A 61 32.47 7.17 -26.41
N LEU A 62 33.63 7.29 -27.07
CA LEU A 62 33.70 7.62 -28.49
C LEU A 62 33.06 6.54 -29.36
N LEU A 63 33.28 5.27 -29.04
CA LEU A 63 32.68 4.14 -29.74
C LEU A 63 31.15 4.17 -29.64
N CYS A 64 30.58 4.46 -28.47
CA CYS A 64 29.14 4.63 -28.32
C CYS A 64 28.62 5.84 -29.12
N THR A 65 29.37 6.94 -29.16
CA THR A 65 29.01 8.13 -29.96
C THR A 65 29.02 7.84 -31.46
N VAL A 66 30.06 7.17 -31.97
CA VAL A 66 30.13 6.79 -33.39
C VAL A 66 29.12 5.70 -33.71
N GLY A 67 28.93 4.71 -32.83
CA GLY A 67 27.91 3.68 -32.98
C GLY A 67 26.49 4.26 -33.12
N SER A 68 26.17 5.34 -32.39
CA SER A 68 24.95 6.12 -32.58
C SER A 68 24.76 6.62 -34.02
N VAL A 69 25.84 7.16 -34.59
CA VAL A 69 25.86 7.70 -35.96
C VAL A 69 25.82 6.57 -36.98
N TYR A 70 26.45 5.45 -36.69
CA TYR A 70 26.50 4.27 -37.54
C TYR A 70 25.13 3.59 -37.67
N ILE A 71 24.38 3.50 -36.58
CA ILE A 71 22.98 3.03 -36.63
C ILE A 71 22.13 4.03 -37.45
N LYS A 72 22.32 5.35 -37.25
CA LYS A 72 21.60 6.38 -38.01
C LYS A 72 21.92 6.39 -39.51
N SER A 73 23.13 6.00 -39.92
CA SER A 73 23.51 5.98 -41.34
C SER A 73 22.90 4.78 -42.09
N LYS A 74 22.38 3.78 -41.37
CA LYS A 74 21.82 2.53 -41.91
C LYS A 74 22.81 1.74 -42.77
N GLU A 75 24.12 1.95 -42.57
CA GLU A 75 25.18 1.21 -43.27
C GLU A 75 25.36 -0.22 -42.72
N ALA A 76 24.94 -0.47 -41.49
CA ALA A 76 24.91 -1.79 -40.85
C ALA A 76 23.63 -1.96 -40.01
N PRO A 77 23.18 -3.21 -39.77
CA PRO A 77 21.98 -3.48 -38.99
C PRO A 77 22.15 -3.01 -37.54
N ALA A 78 21.07 -2.48 -36.96
CA ALA A 78 21.12 -1.88 -35.64
C ALA A 78 21.45 -2.93 -34.57
N LYS A 79 20.94 -4.16 -34.74
CA LYS A 79 21.19 -5.27 -33.79
C LYS A 79 22.67 -5.56 -33.59
N ASP A 80 23.47 -5.58 -34.67
CA ASP A 80 24.87 -6.02 -34.61
C ASP A 80 25.71 -4.96 -33.90
N ILE A 81 25.46 -3.68 -34.20
CA ILE A 81 26.14 -2.56 -33.54
C ILE A 81 25.74 -2.51 -32.06
N LEU A 82 24.44 -2.61 -31.74
CA LEU A 82 23.96 -2.58 -30.36
C LEU A 82 24.54 -3.75 -29.54
N LYS A 83 24.59 -4.95 -30.12
CA LYS A 83 25.19 -6.14 -29.51
C LYS A 83 26.68 -5.96 -29.27
N ASP A 84 27.42 -5.48 -30.26
CA ASP A 84 28.86 -5.18 -30.11
C ASP A 84 29.09 -4.14 -29.00
N LEU A 85 28.37 -3.01 -29.02
CA LEU A 85 28.51 -1.95 -28.01
C LEU A 85 28.25 -2.46 -26.58
N VAL A 86 27.18 -3.24 -26.36
CA VAL A 86 26.85 -3.74 -25.01
C VAL A 86 27.87 -4.78 -24.52
N GLU A 87 28.42 -5.58 -25.42
CA GLU A 87 29.49 -6.54 -25.15
C GLU A 87 30.83 -5.85 -24.86
N MET A 88 31.21 -4.87 -25.67
CA MET A 88 32.42 -4.07 -25.49
C MET A 88 32.39 -3.26 -24.18
N CYS A 89 31.20 -2.79 -23.76
CA CYS A 89 31.01 -2.17 -22.45
C CYS A 89 31.29 -3.11 -21.26
N ARG A 90 31.35 -4.44 -21.44
CA ARG A 90 31.80 -5.36 -20.38
C ARG A 90 33.27 -5.16 -20.02
N GLY A 91 34.06 -4.50 -20.86
CA GLY A 91 35.46 -4.16 -20.56
C GLY A 91 35.64 -3.27 -19.33
N ILE A 92 34.60 -2.55 -18.88
CA ILE A 92 34.65 -1.69 -17.70
C ILE A 92 33.93 -2.34 -16.53
N GLN A 93 34.72 -2.84 -15.58
CA GLN A 93 34.21 -3.49 -14.36
C GLN A 93 34.21 -2.56 -13.13
N HIS A 94 34.73 -1.33 -13.25
CA HIS A 94 34.68 -0.34 -12.18
C HIS A 94 33.24 0.16 -12.02
N PRO A 95 32.59 0.02 -10.83
CA PRO A 95 31.16 0.29 -10.69
C PRO A 95 30.70 1.68 -11.11
N LEU A 96 31.37 2.73 -10.60
CA LEU A 96 30.99 4.11 -10.91
C LEU A 96 31.12 4.39 -12.41
N HIS A 97 32.29 4.09 -13.00
CA HIS A 97 32.54 4.39 -14.42
C HIS A 97 31.67 3.54 -15.34
N GLY A 98 31.45 2.27 -15.00
CA GLY A 98 30.61 1.36 -15.76
C GLY A 98 29.14 1.76 -15.73
N LEU A 99 28.60 2.18 -14.57
CA LEU A 99 27.23 2.68 -14.47
C LEU A 99 26.99 3.92 -15.34
N PHE A 100 27.91 4.89 -15.31
CA PHE A 100 27.81 6.10 -16.12
C PHE A 100 27.98 5.82 -17.62
N LEU A 101 28.94 4.98 -18.01
CA LEU A 101 29.11 4.58 -19.41
C LEU A 101 27.88 3.83 -19.94
N ARG A 102 27.33 2.90 -19.15
CA ARG A 102 26.13 2.16 -19.55
C ARG A 102 24.88 3.02 -19.58
N SER A 103 24.76 3.99 -18.66
CA SER A 103 23.71 5.01 -18.73
C SER A 103 23.86 5.89 -19.97
N TYR A 104 25.09 6.20 -20.38
CA TYR A 104 25.35 6.90 -21.64
C TYR A 104 24.91 6.07 -22.84
N LEU A 105 25.27 4.78 -22.88
CA LEU A 105 24.85 3.85 -23.91
C LEU A 105 23.31 3.80 -24.03
N SER A 106 22.57 3.62 -22.93
CA SER A 106 21.10 3.64 -22.96
C SER A 106 20.55 4.96 -23.51
N GLN A 107 21.11 6.10 -23.09
CA GLN A 107 20.65 7.41 -23.51
C GLN A 107 20.90 7.71 -24.99
N VAL A 108 22.00 7.16 -25.54
CA VAL A 108 22.40 7.32 -26.94
C VAL A 108 21.70 6.29 -27.83
N SER A 109 21.26 5.15 -27.31
CA SER A 109 20.57 4.11 -28.10
C SER A 109 19.05 4.20 -28.06
N LYS A 110 18.44 4.88 -27.09
CA LYS A 110 16.98 4.87 -26.87
C LYS A 110 16.10 5.19 -28.09
N ASP A 111 16.54 6.11 -28.95
CA ASP A 111 15.82 6.56 -30.16
C ASP A 111 16.14 5.70 -31.40
N LYS A 112 16.86 4.59 -31.20
CA LYS A 112 17.48 3.77 -32.25
C LYS A 112 17.28 2.27 -32.01
N LEU A 113 16.42 1.93 -31.07
CA LEU A 113 16.10 0.54 -30.78
C LEU A 113 15.21 -0.02 -31.89
N PRO A 114 15.46 -1.26 -32.35
CA PRO A 114 14.51 -1.98 -33.19
C PRO A 114 13.15 -2.10 -32.49
N GLY A 115 12.07 -1.71 -33.16
CA GLY A 115 10.71 -1.71 -32.61
C GLY A 115 9.69 -1.75 -33.74
N ILE A 116 8.44 -2.09 -33.43
CA ILE A 116 7.37 -2.14 -34.43
C ILE A 116 7.21 -0.74 -35.02
N ALA A 117 7.33 -0.61 -36.34
CA ALA A 117 7.29 0.66 -37.07
C ALA A 117 8.47 1.62 -36.78
N SER A 118 9.59 1.13 -36.25
CA SER A 118 10.81 1.93 -36.14
C SER A 118 11.54 2.01 -37.48
N ASP A 119 12.18 3.15 -37.77
CA ASP A 119 13.00 3.36 -38.99
C ASP A 119 14.18 2.37 -39.11
N TYR A 120 14.44 1.60 -38.05
CA TYR A 120 15.53 0.65 -37.89
C TYR A 120 15.04 -0.81 -37.93
N GLU A 121 13.74 -1.03 -38.24
CA GLU A 121 13.19 -2.35 -38.54
C GLU A 121 13.69 -2.80 -39.93
N GLY A 122 14.85 -3.47 -39.93
CA GLY A 122 15.47 -4.07 -41.12
C GLY A 122 15.16 -5.56 -41.26
N ASP A 123 15.58 -6.16 -42.38
CA ASP A 123 15.44 -7.61 -42.63
C ASP A 123 16.24 -8.41 -41.57
N GLY A 124 15.54 -8.88 -40.54
CA GLY A 124 16.09 -9.65 -39.42
C GLY A 124 16.41 -8.89 -38.13
N ASP A 125 15.97 -7.64 -37.95
CA ASP A 125 16.06 -6.91 -36.67
C ASP A 125 14.71 -7.00 -35.92
N SER A 126 14.67 -7.70 -34.78
CA SER A 126 13.44 -7.93 -34.02
C SER A 126 13.35 -7.06 -32.77
N ILE A 127 12.13 -6.78 -32.31
CA ILE A 127 11.86 -6.21 -30.98
C ILE A 127 12.57 -7.01 -29.89
N ASN A 128 12.70 -8.33 -30.07
CA ASN A 128 13.41 -9.21 -29.14
C ASN A 128 14.89 -8.82 -28.98
N ASP A 129 15.54 -8.33 -30.03
CA ASP A 129 16.94 -7.89 -29.97
C ASP A 129 17.06 -6.59 -29.16
N ALA A 130 16.09 -5.69 -29.26
CA ALA A 130 16.02 -4.49 -28.44
C ALA A 130 15.78 -4.84 -26.96
N ILE A 131 14.85 -5.75 -26.68
CA ILE A 131 14.58 -6.24 -25.31
C ILE A 131 15.83 -6.89 -24.73
N GLU A 132 16.50 -7.79 -25.47
CA GLU A 132 17.72 -8.46 -25.01
C GLU A 132 18.85 -7.46 -24.76
N PHE A 133 19.04 -6.47 -25.65
CA PHE A 133 20.02 -5.41 -25.47
C PHE A 133 19.79 -4.64 -24.16
N VAL A 134 18.56 -4.19 -23.91
CA VAL A 134 18.24 -3.42 -22.70
C VAL A 134 18.32 -4.30 -21.45
N LEU A 135 17.85 -5.54 -21.49
CA LEU A 135 17.94 -6.49 -20.36
C LEU A 135 19.38 -6.88 -20.05
N GLN A 136 20.22 -7.07 -21.06
CA GLN A 136 21.64 -7.32 -20.88
C GLN A 136 22.32 -6.11 -20.23
N ASN A 137 22.02 -4.89 -20.71
CA ASN A 137 22.58 -3.69 -20.12
C ASN A 137 22.11 -3.48 -18.68
N PHE A 138 20.81 -3.69 -18.41
CA PHE A 138 20.22 -3.66 -17.07
C PHE A 138 20.91 -4.67 -16.13
N THR A 139 21.09 -5.91 -16.58
CA THR A 139 21.72 -6.98 -15.79
C THR A 139 23.14 -6.60 -15.39
N GLU A 140 23.94 -6.07 -16.33
CA GLU A 140 25.30 -5.63 -16.05
C GLU A 140 25.35 -4.38 -15.15
N MET A 141 24.43 -3.43 -15.34
CA MET A 141 24.31 -2.26 -14.45
C MET A 141 23.91 -2.68 -13.03
N ASN A 142 22.96 -3.60 -12.87
CA ASN A 142 22.57 -4.13 -11.58
C ASN A 142 23.75 -4.85 -10.90
N LYS A 143 24.52 -5.67 -11.64
CA LYS A 143 25.74 -6.31 -11.12
C LYS A 143 26.78 -5.29 -10.64
N LEU A 144 27.04 -4.23 -11.41
CA LEU A 144 27.97 -3.17 -11.03
C LEU A 144 27.48 -2.42 -9.78
N TRP A 145 26.19 -2.13 -9.72
CA TRP A 145 25.58 -1.44 -8.59
C TRP A 145 25.61 -2.26 -7.31
N VAL A 146 25.34 -3.57 -7.37
CA VAL A 146 25.50 -4.50 -6.25
C VAL A 146 26.97 -4.67 -5.86
N ARG A 147 27.89 -4.64 -6.82
CA ARG A 147 29.33 -4.68 -6.56
C ARG A 147 29.81 -3.49 -5.73
N MET A 148 29.18 -2.32 -5.86
CA MET A 148 29.50 -1.15 -5.01
C MET A 148 29.38 -1.46 -3.53
N GLN A 149 28.45 -2.33 -3.12
CA GLN A 149 28.26 -2.68 -1.70
C GLN A 149 29.53 -3.29 -1.09
N HIS A 150 30.23 -4.09 -1.88
CA HIS A 150 31.36 -4.93 -1.47
C HIS A 150 32.72 -4.29 -1.73
N GLN A 151 32.75 -3.09 -2.33
CA GLN A 151 34.00 -2.41 -2.66
C GLN A 151 34.54 -1.61 -1.46
N GLY A 152 35.73 -1.96 -0.99
CA GLY A 152 36.44 -1.20 0.05
C GLY A 152 36.14 -1.62 1.49
N PRO A 153 36.67 -0.89 2.49
CA PRO A 153 36.62 -1.30 3.90
C PRO A 153 35.19 -1.33 4.47
N PHE A 154 34.93 -2.22 5.44
CA PHE A 154 33.62 -2.33 6.11
C PHE A 154 33.15 -1.02 6.77
N ARG A 155 34.09 -0.22 7.31
CA ARG A 155 33.79 1.07 7.96
C ARG A 155 33.08 2.08 7.04
N GLU A 156 33.25 1.94 5.72
CA GLU A 156 32.64 2.84 4.74
C GLU A 156 31.30 2.32 4.19
N LYS A 157 30.75 1.23 4.77
CA LYS A 157 29.49 0.59 4.30
C LYS A 157 28.33 1.58 4.23
N GLU A 158 28.07 2.34 5.29
CA GLU A 158 26.97 3.34 5.31
C GLU A 158 27.15 4.44 4.26
N ARG A 159 28.40 4.90 4.04
CA ARG A 159 28.69 5.87 2.98
C ARG A 159 28.37 5.29 1.61
N ARG A 160 28.75 4.04 1.36
CA ARG A 160 28.47 3.34 0.09
C ARG A 160 26.99 3.11 -0.12
N GLU A 161 26.22 2.82 0.92
CA GLU A 161 24.76 2.69 0.81
C GLU A 161 24.10 4.00 0.38
N LYS A 162 24.54 5.15 0.94
CA LYS A 162 24.09 6.48 0.48
C LYS A 162 24.47 6.74 -0.98
N GLU A 163 25.72 6.50 -1.33
CA GLU A 163 26.24 6.63 -2.70
C GLU A 163 25.51 5.72 -3.70
N ARG A 164 25.18 4.49 -3.31
CA ARG A 164 24.38 3.55 -4.11
C ARG A 164 22.96 4.05 -4.30
N ASN A 165 22.35 4.59 -3.25
CA ASN A 165 21.00 5.14 -3.31
C ASN A 165 20.92 6.36 -4.26
N GLU A 166 21.95 7.21 -4.30
CA GLU A 166 22.04 8.32 -5.27
C GLU A 166 22.10 7.84 -6.74
N LEU A 167 22.69 6.66 -6.98
CA LEU A 167 22.89 6.11 -8.33
C LEU A 167 21.79 5.15 -8.79
N ARG A 168 20.79 4.85 -7.95
CA ARG A 168 19.72 3.88 -8.25
C ARG A 168 18.98 4.22 -9.54
N ASP A 169 18.76 5.50 -9.79
CA ASP A 169 18.05 6.00 -10.98
C ASP A 169 18.79 5.71 -12.29
N LEU A 170 20.11 5.53 -12.26
CA LEU A 170 20.85 5.10 -13.45
C LEU A 170 20.43 3.69 -13.88
N VAL A 171 20.18 2.80 -12.91
CA VAL A 171 19.74 1.42 -13.17
C VAL A 171 18.27 1.42 -13.60
N GLY A 172 17.41 2.16 -12.88
CA GLY A 172 15.96 2.24 -13.14
C GLY A 172 15.61 2.83 -14.52
N LYS A 173 16.45 3.70 -15.08
CA LYS A 173 16.28 4.21 -16.47
C LYS A 173 16.17 3.10 -17.51
N ASN A 174 16.80 1.94 -17.33
CA ASN A 174 16.65 0.83 -18.28
C ASN A 174 15.23 0.26 -18.27
N LEU A 175 14.58 0.20 -17.11
CA LEU A 175 13.19 -0.25 -17.01
C LEU A 175 12.25 0.74 -17.70
N HIS A 176 12.52 2.04 -17.56
CA HIS A 176 11.77 3.08 -18.27
C HIS A 176 11.95 3.01 -19.79
N VAL A 177 13.14 2.65 -20.27
CA VAL A 177 13.36 2.39 -21.69
C VAL A 177 12.55 1.17 -22.14
N LEU A 178 12.53 0.07 -21.36
CA LEU A 178 11.73 -1.12 -21.69
C LEU A 178 10.23 -0.80 -21.82
N SER A 179 9.67 0.03 -20.93
CA SER A 179 8.26 0.42 -21.01
C SER A 179 7.93 1.36 -22.18
N GLN A 180 8.95 1.96 -22.80
CA GLN A 180 8.81 2.87 -23.95
C GLN A 180 9.04 2.18 -25.29
N ILE A 181 9.46 0.91 -25.30
CA ILE A 181 9.62 0.17 -26.56
C ILE A 181 8.22 -0.17 -27.07
N ASP A 182 7.86 0.43 -28.21
CA ASP A 182 6.62 0.14 -28.92
C ASP A 182 6.62 -1.33 -29.39
N GLY A 183 5.60 -2.09 -28.98
CA GLY A 183 5.45 -3.51 -29.32
C GLY A 183 5.91 -4.50 -28.26
N VAL A 184 6.23 -4.07 -27.03
CA VAL A 184 6.39 -5.02 -25.91
C VAL A 184 5.01 -5.52 -25.50
N ASP A 185 4.63 -6.69 -26.04
CA ASP A 185 3.37 -7.35 -25.72
C ASP A 185 3.38 -7.96 -24.32
N LEU A 186 2.18 -8.23 -23.80
CA LEU A 186 1.99 -8.86 -22.49
C LEU A 186 2.73 -10.20 -22.35
N GLU A 187 2.75 -11.02 -23.41
CA GLU A 187 3.44 -12.31 -23.41
C GLU A 187 4.96 -12.12 -23.26
N MET A 188 5.55 -11.18 -23.99
CA MET A 188 6.98 -10.85 -23.87
C MET A 188 7.33 -10.33 -22.48
N TYR A 189 6.46 -9.49 -21.91
CA TYR A 189 6.63 -8.99 -20.55
C TYR A 189 6.63 -10.13 -19.53
N LYS A 190 5.64 -11.03 -19.62
CA LYS A 190 5.44 -12.16 -18.71
C LYS A 190 6.58 -13.17 -18.76
N ASP A 191 7.03 -13.54 -19.96
CA ASP A 191 7.95 -14.66 -20.14
C ASP A 191 9.43 -14.24 -20.14
N ILE A 192 9.74 -13.00 -20.56
CA ILE A 192 11.13 -12.57 -20.77
C ILE A 192 11.53 -11.45 -19.80
N VAL A 193 10.74 -10.38 -19.71
CA VAL A 193 11.13 -9.16 -18.97
C VAL A 193 11.03 -9.38 -17.47
N LEU A 194 9.84 -9.72 -16.97
CA LEU A 194 9.57 -9.80 -15.53
C LEU A 194 10.48 -10.80 -14.79
N PRO A 195 10.68 -12.06 -15.25
CA PRO A 195 11.51 -13.03 -14.54
C PRO A 195 12.97 -12.60 -14.39
N ARG A 196 13.51 -11.87 -15.39
CA ARG A 196 14.89 -11.38 -15.38
C ARG A 196 15.12 -10.21 -14.44
N VAL A 197 14.14 -9.31 -14.31
CA VAL A 197 14.26 -8.13 -13.43
C VAL A 197 14.09 -8.53 -11.95
N VAL A 198 13.22 -9.49 -11.68
CA VAL A 198 12.89 -9.95 -10.33
C VAL A 198 14.03 -10.76 -9.68
N ASN A 199 14.91 -11.40 -10.46
CA ASN A 199 16.01 -12.22 -9.96
C ASN A 199 17.21 -11.40 -9.45
N CYS A 200 17.00 -10.57 -8.43
CA CYS A 200 18.05 -9.86 -7.72
C CYS A 200 18.22 -10.43 -6.30
N LYS A 201 19.45 -10.46 -5.77
CA LYS A 201 19.76 -11.00 -4.42
C LYS A 201 20.20 -9.94 -3.40
N ASP A 202 20.36 -8.68 -3.82
CA ASP A 202 20.83 -7.58 -2.98
C ASP A 202 19.64 -6.77 -2.42
N GLU A 203 19.71 -6.45 -1.13
CA GLU A 203 18.61 -5.84 -0.36
C GLU A 203 18.14 -4.49 -0.93
N LEU A 204 19.06 -3.55 -1.11
CA LEU A 204 18.76 -2.20 -1.60
C LEU A 204 18.25 -2.26 -3.05
N ALA A 205 18.85 -3.15 -3.84
CA ALA A 205 18.41 -3.37 -5.21
C ALA A 205 17.01 -3.99 -5.29
N GLN A 206 16.69 -4.97 -4.46
CA GLN A 206 15.37 -5.61 -4.42
C GLN A 206 14.26 -4.61 -4.12
N HIS A 207 14.42 -3.77 -3.08
CA HIS A 207 13.42 -2.77 -2.72
C HIS A 207 13.15 -1.79 -3.88
N TYR A 208 14.22 -1.16 -4.39
CA TYR A 208 14.10 -0.15 -5.43
C TYR A 208 13.59 -0.72 -6.76
N LEU A 209 14.08 -1.89 -7.17
CA LEU A 209 13.69 -2.49 -8.45
C LEU A 209 12.22 -2.92 -8.43
N MET A 210 11.72 -3.46 -7.32
CA MET A 210 10.30 -3.82 -7.21
C MET A 210 9.39 -2.59 -7.26
N ASP A 211 9.74 -1.52 -6.54
CA ASP A 211 9.02 -0.25 -6.62
C ASP A 211 9.07 0.32 -8.04
N CYS A 212 10.22 0.28 -8.70
CA CYS A 212 10.38 0.74 -10.07
C CYS A 212 9.56 -0.08 -11.08
N ILE A 213 9.49 -1.42 -10.94
CA ILE A 213 8.60 -2.26 -11.76
C ILE A 213 7.14 -1.79 -11.61
N ILE A 214 6.69 -1.63 -10.36
CA ILE A 214 5.32 -1.22 -10.06
C ILE A 214 5.04 0.15 -10.66
N GLN A 215 5.97 1.11 -10.61
CA GLN A 215 5.77 2.47 -11.12
C GLN A 215 5.83 2.57 -12.66
N VAL A 216 6.74 1.84 -13.30
CA VAL A 216 7.08 2.03 -14.72
C VAL A 216 6.15 1.29 -15.67
N PHE A 217 5.74 0.06 -15.33
CA PHE A 217 4.91 -0.78 -16.20
C PHE A 217 3.41 -0.51 -16.00
N PRO A 218 2.58 -0.75 -17.02
CA PRO A 218 1.14 -0.49 -16.99
C PRO A 218 0.37 -1.48 -16.09
N ASP A 219 -0.85 -1.10 -15.70
CA ASP A 219 -1.66 -1.85 -14.74
C ASP A 219 -2.16 -3.19 -15.28
N GLU A 220 -2.45 -3.26 -16.58
CA GLU A 220 -2.85 -4.49 -17.28
C GLU A 220 -1.78 -5.57 -17.12
N TYR A 221 -0.50 -5.19 -17.18
CA TYR A 221 0.62 -6.13 -17.09
C TYR A 221 0.78 -6.64 -15.67
N HIS A 222 0.63 -5.76 -14.67
CA HIS A 222 0.66 -6.15 -13.26
C HIS A 222 -0.47 -7.11 -12.91
N LEU A 223 -1.68 -6.88 -13.42
CA LEU A 223 -2.82 -7.77 -13.17
C LEU A 223 -2.57 -9.16 -13.77
N GLN A 224 -2.15 -9.25 -15.02
CA GLN A 224 -1.96 -10.53 -15.71
C GLN A 224 -0.72 -11.31 -15.23
N THR A 225 0.28 -10.63 -14.68
CA THR A 225 1.50 -11.24 -14.12
C THR A 225 1.51 -11.31 -12.59
N LEU A 226 0.35 -11.06 -11.95
CA LEU A 226 0.23 -10.95 -10.50
C LEU A 226 0.79 -12.17 -9.76
N GLU A 227 0.60 -13.37 -10.30
CA GLU A 227 1.12 -14.61 -9.71
C GLU A 227 2.65 -14.65 -9.66
N THR A 228 3.32 -14.30 -10.76
CA THR A 228 4.79 -14.26 -10.86
C THR A 228 5.36 -13.18 -9.94
N LEU A 229 4.76 -11.98 -9.95
CA LEU A 229 5.19 -10.86 -9.12
C LEU A 229 5.00 -11.16 -7.63
N LEU A 230 3.81 -11.65 -7.24
CA LEU A 230 3.52 -12.03 -5.86
C LEU A 230 4.35 -13.21 -5.37
N GLY A 231 4.66 -14.17 -6.24
CA GLY A 231 5.53 -15.31 -5.95
C GLY A 231 6.99 -14.93 -5.64
N ALA A 232 7.41 -13.74 -6.02
CA ALA A 232 8.75 -13.23 -5.76
C ALA A 232 8.93 -12.63 -4.36
N PHE A 233 7.89 -11.99 -3.79
CA PHE A 233 7.98 -11.31 -2.50
C PHE A 233 8.43 -12.21 -1.33
N PRO A 234 7.96 -13.47 -1.19
CA PRO A 234 8.45 -14.37 -0.15
C PRO A 234 9.94 -14.71 -0.26
N GLN A 235 10.55 -14.53 -1.45
CA GLN A 235 11.95 -14.84 -1.71
C GLN A 235 12.88 -13.63 -1.46
N LEU A 236 12.32 -12.46 -1.18
CA LEU A 236 13.09 -11.25 -0.90
C LEU A 236 13.74 -11.32 0.48
N GLN A 237 14.84 -10.56 0.65
CA GLN A 237 15.55 -10.50 1.91
C GLN A 237 14.67 -9.90 3.02
N PRO A 238 14.78 -10.37 4.28
CA PRO A 238 13.98 -9.86 5.39
C PRO A 238 14.07 -8.39 5.72
N THR A 239 15.18 -7.76 5.35
CA THR A 239 15.42 -6.34 5.57
C THR A 239 14.69 -5.45 4.56
N VAL A 240 14.16 -6.01 3.47
CA VAL A 240 13.43 -5.26 2.45
C VAL A 240 12.07 -4.83 2.99
N ASP A 241 11.71 -3.56 2.78
CA ASP A 241 10.39 -3.04 3.14
C ASP A 241 9.31 -3.53 2.16
N ILE A 242 8.97 -4.82 2.28
CA ILE A 242 7.96 -5.51 1.48
C ILE A 242 6.57 -4.90 1.73
N LYS A 243 6.32 -4.39 2.94
CA LYS A 243 5.06 -3.74 3.31
C LYS A 243 4.78 -2.58 2.35
N THR A 244 5.71 -1.64 2.23
CA THR A 244 5.47 -0.43 1.43
C THR A 244 5.24 -0.77 -0.04
N VAL A 245 6.05 -1.68 -0.60
CA VAL A 245 5.96 -2.07 -2.01
C VAL A 245 4.63 -2.79 -2.33
N LEU A 246 4.21 -3.74 -1.50
CA LEU A 246 2.92 -4.43 -1.70
C LEU A 246 1.73 -3.50 -1.48
N SER A 247 1.80 -2.60 -0.50
CA SER A 247 0.77 -1.58 -0.28
C SER A 247 0.62 -0.66 -1.50
N GLN A 248 1.72 -0.21 -2.11
CA GLN A 248 1.69 0.59 -3.34
C GLN A 248 1.08 -0.17 -4.52
N LEU A 249 1.42 -1.46 -4.70
CA LEU A 249 0.81 -2.29 -5.75
C LEU A 249 -0.72 -2.41 -5.56
N MET A 250 -1.17 -2.72 -4.33
CA MET A 250 -2.60 -2.84 -4.04
C MET A 250 -3.32 -1.51 -4.22
N GLU A 251 -2.74 -0.39 -3.77
CA GLU A 251 -3.32 0.94 -3.95
C GLU A 251 -3.45 1.26 -5.44
N ARG A 252 -2.39 1.06 -6.22
CA ARG A 252 -2.36 1.30 -7.66
C ARG A 252 -3.42 0.49 -8.40
N LEU A 253 -3.49 -0.82 -8.15
CA LEU A 253 -4.50 -1.69 -8.76
C LEU A 253 -5.93 -1.37 -8.28
N SER A 254 -6.09 -0.92 -7.03
CA SER A 254 -7.41 -0.51 -6.53
C SER A 254 -7.91 0.76 -7.24
N ASN A 255 -7.01 1.67 -7.59
CA ASN A 255 -7.34 2.85 -8.39
C ASN A 255 -7.64 2.43 -9.83
N TYR A 256 -6.86 1.50 -10.40
CA TYR A 256 -7.11 0.93 -11.73
C TYR A 256 -8.51 0.27 -11.84
N ALA A 257 -8.90 -0.49 -10.82
CA ALA A 257 -10.23 -1.09 -10.74
C ALA A 257 -11.38 -0.06 -10.73
N ALA A 258 -11.13 1.19 -10.33
CA ALA A 258 -12.15 2.24 -10.32
C ALA A 258 -12.37 2.90 -11.69
N PHE A 259 -11.56 2.60 -12.71
CA PHE A 259 -11.66 3.24 -14.03
C PHE A 259 -12.82 2.71 -14.87
N SER A 260 -13.10 1.40 -14.86
CA SER A 260 -14.20 0.81 -15.65
C SER A 260 -14.76 -0.49 -15.08
N THR A 261 -16.00 -0.80 -15.42
CA THR A 261 -16.65 -2.07 -15.03
C THR A 261 -16.07 -3.29 -15.74
N GLU A 262 -15.53 -3.12 -16.94
CA GLU A 262 -14.86 -4.19 -17.69
C GLU A 262 -13.58 -4.64 -16.96
N VAL A 263 -12.80 -3.69 -16.47
CA VAL A 263 -11.60 -3.95 -15.66
C VAL A 263 -11.96 -4.74 -14.40
N LEU A 264 -13.06 -4.41 -13.72
CA LEU A 264 -13.52 -5.17 -12.54
C LEU A 264 -13.76 -6.66 -12.85
N LEU A 265 -14.25 -6.99 -14.05
CA LEU A 265 -14.44 -8.39 -14.45
C LEU A 265 -13.10 -9.12 -14.62
N GLU A 266 -12.06 -8.44 -15.11
CA GLU A 266 -10.71 -9.01 -15.21
C GLU A 266 -10.14 -9.36 -13.83
N PHE A 267 -10.35 -8.51 -12.83
CA PHE A 267 -9.94 -8.79 -11.45
C PHE A 267 -10.59 -10.05 -10.87
N VAL A 268 -11.86 -10.30 -11.22
CA VAL A 268 -12.57 -11.53 -10.84
C VAL A 268 -11.96 -12.74 -11.57
N GLN A 269 -11.71 -12.64 -12.87
CA GLN A 269 -11.14 -13.72 -13.67
C GLN A 269 -9.74 -14.13 -13.21
N VAL A 270 -8.92 -13.17 -12.81
CA VAL A 270 -7.54 -13.42 -12.35
C VAL A 270 -7.50 -13.87 -10.88
N GLU A 271 -8.64 -13.87 -10.18
CA GLU A 271 -8.75 -14.17 -8.75
C GLU A 271 -7.79 -13.33 -7.89
N ALA A 272 -7.70 -12.02 -8.20
CA ALA A 272 -6.68 -11.14 -7.63
C ALA A 272 -6.69 -11.14 -6.09
N PHE A 273 -7.88 -11.14 -5.47
CA PHE A 273 -8.02 -11.23 -4.02
C PHE A 273 -7.37 -12.48 -3.42
N ALA A 274 -7.64 -13.65 -4.00
CA ALA A 274 -7.11 -14.92 -3.49
C ALA A 274 -5.57 -14.95 -3.62
N LYS A 275 -5.04 -14.45 -4.74
CA LYS A 275 -3.60 -14.33 -4.97
C LYS A 275 -2.94 -13.39 -3.96
N PHE A 276 -3.50 -12.21 -3.73
CA PHE A 276 -2.99 -11.27 -2.71
C PHE A 276 -3.06 -11.85 -1.30
N ASN A 277 -4.18 -12.45 -0.91
CA ASN A 277 -4.35 -13.01 0.42
C ASN A 277 -3.35 -14.16 0.67
N SER A 278 -3.18 -15.06 -0.30
CA SER A 278 -2.19 -16.15 -0.21
C SER A 278 -0.76 -15.61 -0.16
N ALA A 279 -0.43 -14.61 -0.98
CA ALA A 279 0.89 -14.03 -1.03
C ALA A 279 1.26 -13.31 0.28
N ILE A 280 0.35 -12.51 0.84
CA ILE A 280 0.55 -11.83 2.13
C ILE A 280 0.79 -12.87 3.23
N GLY A 281 0.02 -13.96 3.26
CA GLY A 281 0.25 -15.07 4.20
C GLY A 281 1.66 -15.65 4.06
N LYS A 282 2.07 -16.02 2.83
CA LYS A 282 3.43 -16.55 2.55
C LYS A 282 4.55 -15.57 2.90
N VAL A 283 4.35 -14.27 2.66
CA VAL A 283 5.32 -13.22 3.03
C VAL A 283 5.46 -13.14 4.54
N ILE A 284 4.36 -13.14 5.29
CA ILE A 284 4.38 -13.08 6.75
C ILE A 284 5.05 -14.33 7.35
N ASP A 285 4.81 -15.51 6.75
CA ASP A 285 5.43 -16.77 7.18
C ASP A 285 6.93 -16.83 6.86
N SER A 286 7.34 -16.28 5.71
CA SER A 286 8.74 -16.23 5.27
C SER A 286 9.54 -15.13 6.00
N GLN A 287 8.87 -14.22 6.70
CA GLN A 287 9.45 -13.07 7.39
C GLN A 287 9.17 -13.11 8.90
N PRO A 288 9.95 -13.89 9.68
CA PRO A 288 9.72 -14.05 11.11
C PRO A 288 9.93 -12.74 11.89
N ASP A 289 10.86 -11.90 11.44
CA ASP A 289 11.22 -10.62 12.10
C ASP A 289 10.30 -9.45 11.72
N MET A 290 9.29 -9.67 10.85
CA MET A 290 8.37 -8.60 10.43
C MET A 290 7.60 -8.05 11.64
N PRO A 291 7.64 -6.72 11.89
CA PRO A 291 6.87 -6.09 12.94
C PRO A 291 5.37 -6.33 12.79
N VAL A 292 4.66 -6.41 13.92
CA VAL A 292 3.19 -6.60 13.94
C VAL A 292 2.48 -5.49 13.17
N VAL A 293 2.93 -4.24 13.31
CA VAL A 293 2.47 -3.09 12.50
C VAL A 293 2.59 -3.36 11.00
N GLY A 294 3.68 -4.02 10.59
CA GLY A 294 3.99 -4.37 9.21
C GLY A 294 2.92 -5.27 8.61
N ALA A 295 2.66 -6.39 9.30
CA ALA A 295 1.65 -7.37 8.89
C ALA A 295 0.23 -6.76 8.87
N ILE A 296 -0.15 -5.99 9.90
CA ILE A 296 -1.47 -5.36 9.96
C ILE A 296 -1.65 -4.37 8.80
N THR A 297 -0.62 -3.58 8.46
CA THR A 297 -0.74 -2.62 7.36
C THR A 297 -0.98 -3.30 6.01
N LEU A 298 -0.37 -4.48 5.78
CA LEU A 298 -0.64 -5.27 4.57
C LEU A 298 -2.11 -5.71 4.50
N TYR A 299 -2.69 -6.16 5.63
CA TYR A 299 -4.10 -6.52 5.69
C TYR A 299 -5.03 -5.31 5.60
N VAL A 300 -4.66 -4.15 6.14
CA VAL A 300 -5.40 -2.88 5.93
C VAL A 300 -5.43 -2.56 4.43
N SER A 301 -4.28 -2.65 3.77
CA SER A 301 -4.17 -2.39 2.33
C SER A 301 -5.00 -3.39 1.51
N LEU A 302 -4.98 -4.67 1.88
CA LEU A 302 -5.81 -5.71 1.27
C LEU A 302 -7.31 -5.47 1.49
N LEU A 303 -7.70 -5.02 2.68
CA LEU A 303 -9.07 -4.68 2.98
C LEU A 303 -9.54 -3.48 2.15
N THR A 304 -8.74 -2.41 2.09
CA THR A 304 -9.04 -1.24 1.25
C THR A 304 -9.17 -1.63 -0.22
N PHE A 305 -8.29 -2.51 -0.72
CA PHE A 305 -8.39 -3.07 -2.07
C PHE A 305 -9.71 -3.83 -2.25
N THR A 306 -10.05 -4.73 -1.32
CA THR A 306 -11.26 -5.57 -1.38
C THR A 306 -12.53 -4.72 -1.37
N LEU A 307 -12.60 -3.70 -0.51
CA LEU A 307 -13.73 -2.78 -0.42
C LEU A 307 -13.93 -1.91 -1.66
N ARG A 308 -12.89 -1.74 -2.49
CA ARG A 308 -12.97 -1.01 -3.76
C ARG A 308 -13.33 -1.92 -4.93
N VAL A 309 -12.70 -3.11 -5.01
CA VAL A 309 -12.85 -4.03 -6.14
C VAL A 309 -14.07 -4.94 -6.00
N HIS A 310 -14.40 -5.36 -4.78
CA HIS A 310 -15.51 -6.28 -4.49
C HIS A 310 -16.39 -5.77 -3.33
N PRO A 311 -17.12 -4.66 -3.50
CA PRO A 311 -17.96 -4.09 -2.44
C PRO A 311 -19.08 -5.05 -2.01
N GLU A 312 -19.60 -5.93 -2.86
CA GLU A 312 -20.72 -6.80 -2.49
C GLU A 312 -20.29 -8.10 -1.78
N ARG A 313 -18.99 -8.44 -1.79
CA ARG A 313 -18.48 -9.72 -1.27
C ARG A 313 -18.02 -9.60 0.17
N LEU A 314 -18.98 -9.71 1.09
CA LEU A 314 -18.72 -9.72 2.53
C LEU A 314 -17.85 -10.90 2.98
N ASP A 315 -17.90 -12.03 2.28
CA ASP A 315 -17.03 -13.19 2.57
C ASP A 315 -15.55 -12.82 2.50
N PHE A 316 -15.15 -11.97 1.55
CA PHE A 316 -13.76 -11.55 1.38
C PHE A 316 -13.33 -10.59 2.48
N VAL A 317 -14.22 -9.69 2.89
CA VAL A 317 -13.98 -8.80 4.05
C VAL A 317 -13.81 -9.63 5.32
N ASP A 318 -14.70 -10.60 5.55
CA ASP A 318 -14.64 -11.48 6.71
C ASP A 318 -13.38 -12.36 6.66
N LEU A 319 -12.99 -12.85 5.48
CA LEU A 319 -11.73 -13.57 5.28
C LEU A 319 -10.51 -12.71 5.61
N VAL A 320 -10.47 -11.43 5.26
CA VAL A 320 -9.35 -10.53 5.65
C VAL A 320 -9.30 -10.31 7.16
N LEU A 321 -10.47 -10.18 7.80
CA LEU A 321 -10.58 -10.06 9.25
C LEU A 321 -10.16 -11.36 9.97
N ILE A 322 -10.46 -12.53 9.40
CA ILE A 322 -10.05 -13.85 9.90
C ILE A 322 -8.58 -14.15 9.59
N SER A 323 -8.08 -13.70 8.43
CA SER A 323 -6.84 -14.17 7.81
C SER A 323 -5.74 -14.29 8.86
N GLY A 324 -5.42 -15.56 9.13
CA GLY A 324 -4.94 -16.11 10.40
C GLY A 324 -3.63 -15.58 11.00
N SER A 325 -3.08 -14.48 10.48
CA SER A 325 -1.80 -13.90 10.91
C SER A 325 -1.96 -12.65 11.76
N CYS A 326 -3.02 -11.85 11.57
CA CYS A 326 -3.33 -10.71 12.46
C CYS A 326 -3.64 -11.26 13.85
N VAL A 327 -4.64 -12.15 13.99
CA VAL A 327 -5.08 -12.65 15.29
C VAL A 327 -4.05 -13.56 15.98
N LYS A 328 -3.30 -14.41 15.26
CA LYS A 328 -2.25 -15.26 15.87
C LYS A 328 -0.99 -14.49 16.31
N LYS A 329 -0.55 -13.46 15.57
CA LYS A 329 0.58 -12.61 16.03
C LYS A 329 0.15 -11.66 17.14
N LEU A 330 -1.13 -11.27 17.18
CA LEU A 330 -1.73 -10.50 18.27
C LEU A 330 -1.92 -11.34 19.54
N SER A 331 -2.30 -12.62 19.43
CA SER A 331 -2.51 -13.51 20.58
C SER A 331 -1.21 -14.01 21.24
N GLY A 332 -0.06 -13.88 20.57
CA GLY A 332 1.24 -14.37 21.05
C GLY A 332 2.04 -13.40 21.93
N LYS A 333 1.66 -12.11 21.97
CA LYS A 333 2.28 -11.10 22.85
C LYS A 333 1.20 -10.53 23.76
N GLN A 334 1.40 -10.66 25.07
CA GLN A 334 0.53 -10.08 26.09
C GLN A 334 0.45 -8.55 25.88
N LYS A 335 -0.67 -8.09 25.31
CA LYS A 335 -1.04 -6.68 25.05
C LYS A 335 -0.19 -5.97 23.97
N ILE A 336 -0.89 -5.29 23.07
CA ILE A 336 -0.31 -4.46 22.01
C ILE A 336 0.09 -3.13 22.65
N GLU A 337 1.33 -2.99 23.11
CA GLU A 337 1.82 -1.71 23.65
C GLU A 337 2.27 -0.72 22.54
N ASP A 338 2.32 -1.15 21.28
CA ASP A 338 2.75 -0.29 20.16
C ASP A 338 1.60 0.56 19.63
N THR A 339 1.61 1.86 19.97
CA THR A 339 0.64 2.87 19.51
C THR A 339 0.46 2.90 17.99
N LYS A 340 1.48 2.52 17.20
CA LYS A 340 1.37 2.47 15.74
C LYS A 340 0.58 1.25 15.27
N ALA A 341 0.67 0.12 15.95
CA ALA A 341 -0.10 -1.08 15.63
C ALA A 341 -1.58 -0.82 15.91
N THR A 342 -1.87 -0.22 17.07
CA THR A 342 -3.21 0.20 17.47
C THR A 342 -3.89 1.08 16.42
N LYS A 343 -3.19 2.12 15.92
CA LYS A 343 -3.71 2.97 14.84
C LYS A 343 -4.03 2.21 13.56
N GLN A 344 -3.24 1.20 13.21
CA GLN A 344 -3.50 0.38 12.02
C GLN A 344 -4.68 -0.57 12.23
N ILE A 345 -4.90 -1.07 13.44
CA ILE A 345 -6.08 -1.89 13.75
C ILE A 345 -7.34 -1.04 13.72
N ILE A 346 -7.28 0.19 14.26
CA ILE A 346 -8.37 1.16 14.15
C ILE A 346 -8.72 1.39 12.68
N ALA A 347 -7.72 1.63 11.82
CA ALA A 347 -7.94 1.79 10.38
C ALA A 347 -8.52 0.53 9.71
N LEU A 348 -8.11 -0.67 10.15
CA LEU A 348 -8.65 -1.94 9.65
C LEU A 348 -10.15 -2.06 9.97
N LEU A 349 -10.56 -1.72 11.18
CA LEU A 349 -11.94 -1.86 11.64
C LEU A 349 -12.83 -0.69 11.20
N SER A 350 -12.28 0.51 11.01
CA SER A 350 -13.04 1.67 10.54
C SER A 350 -13.37 1.58 9.04
N ALA A 351 -12.48 0.99 8.22
CA ALA A 351 -12.66 0.96 6.77
C ALA A 351 -13.99 0.33 6.29
N PRO A 352 -14.46 -0.82 6.82
CA PRO A 352 -15.79 -1.36 6.46
C PRO A 352 -16.93 -0.47 6.94
N VAL A 353 -16.83 0.08 8.14
CA VAL A 353 -17.86 0.90 8.78
C VAL A 353 -18.05 2.24 8.04
N GLU A 354 -16.97 2.81 7.52
CA GLU A 354 -17.01 4.01 6.69
C GLU A 354 -17.53 3.74 5.28
N LYS A 355 -17.23 2.57 4.71
CA LYS A 355 -17.56 2.28 3.30
C LYS A 355 -19.02 1.86 3.08
N TYR A 356 -19.57 1.04 3.97
CA TYR A 356 -20.88 0.42 3.72
C TYR A 356 -22.06 1.34 3.98
N ASN A 357 -21.87 2.49 4.65
CA ASN A 357 -22.90 3.43 5.12
C ASN A 357 -23.99 2.81 6.03
N ASP A 358 -24.19 1.50 5.95
CA ASP A 358 -25.15 0.69 6.69
C ASP A 358 -24.41 -0.27 7.63
N ILE A 359 -24.70 -0.11 8.92
CA ILE A 359 -24.17 -0.92 10.02
C ILE A 359 -24.66 -2.36 9.91
N ASP A 360 -25.79 -2.62 9.26
CA ASP A 360 -26.29 -3.98 9.04
C ASP A 360 -25.24 -4.83 8.32
N THR A 361 -24.44 -4.23 7.44
CA THR A 361 -23.39 -4.90 6.70
C THR A 361 -22.17 -5.21 7.58
N ALA A 362 -21.82 -4.30 8.50
CA ALA A 362 -20.74 -4.48 9.45
C ALA A 362 -21.10 -5.49 10.55
N LEU A 363 -22.35 -5.47 11.04
CA LEU A 363 -22.86 -6.42 12.04
C LEU A 363 -23.02 -7.84 11.50
N LYS A 364 -23.21 -8.00 10.18
CA LYS A 364 -23.21 -9.32 9.52
C LYS A 364 -21.82 -9.97 9.47
N LEU A 365 -20.73 -9.23 9.72
CA LEU A 365 -19.38 -9.76 9.73
C LEU A 365 -19.15 -10.59 10.99
N SER A 366 -19.18 -11.92 10.84
CA SER A 366 -19.11 -12.85 11.96
C SER A 366 -17.82 -12.76 12.78
N ASN A 367 -16.73 -12.24 12.19
CA ASN A 367 -15.44 -12.13 12.86
C ASN A 367 -15.08 -10.72 13.32
N TYR A 368 -15.94 -9.73 13.05
CA TYR A 368 -15.73 -8.36 13.55
C TYR A 368 -15.71 -8.31 15.10
N PRO A 369 -16.65 -8.94 15.83
CA PRO A 369 -16.62 -8.97 17.29
C PRO A 369 -15.38 -9.67 17.86
N ARG A 370 -14.88 -10.72 17.19
CA ARG A 370 -13.70 -11.46 17.63
C ARG A 370 -12.41 -10.64 17.59
N VAL A 371 -12.30 -9.71 16.64
CA VAL A 371 -11.15 -8.78 16.59
C VAL A 371 -11.24 -7.76 17.72
N MET A 372 -12.45 -7.29 18.04
CA MET A 372 -12.73 -6.36 19.14
C MET A 372 -12.38 -6.95 20.52
N ASP A 373 -12.62 -8.25 20.72
CA ASP A 373 -12.26 -8.96 21.96
C ASP A 373 -10.75 -8.98 22.25
N HIS A 374 -9.91 -8.81 21.23
CA HIS A 374 -8.45 -8.82 21.35
C HIS A 374 -7.82 -7.43 21.54
N LEU A 375 -8.64 -6.37 21.51
CA LEU A 375 -8.19 -5.00 21.72
C LEU A 375 -8.09 -4.65 23.22
N ASP A 376 -7.24 -3.69 23.54
CA ASP A 376 -7.19 -3.06 24.85
C ASP A 376 -8.40 -2.13 25.06
N SER A 377 -8.71 -1.83 26.32
CA SER A 377 -9.88 -1.03 26.70
C SER A 377 -9.90 0.36 26.06
N ALA A 378 -8.74 1.02 25.93
CA ALA A 378 -8.66 2.34 25.32
C ALA A 378 -8.99 2.29 23.82
N THR A 379 -8.44 1.32 23.07
CA THR A 379 -8.75 1.15 21.64
C THR A 379 -10.21 0.72 21.42
N ASN A 380 -10.76 -0.10 22.31
CA ASN A 380 -12.18 -0.47 22.27
C ASN A 380 -13.09 0.74 22.44
N LYS A 381 -12.77 1.67 23.35
CA LYS A 381 -13.50 2.94 23.50
C LYS A 381 -13.45 3.76 22.20
N VAL A 382 -12.26 3.98 21.64
CA VAL A 382 -12.09 4.74 20.38
C VAL A 382 -12.89 4.12 19.23
N MET A 383 -12.82 2.80 19.06
CA MET A 383 -13.55 2.11 18.00
C MET A 383 -15.06 2.17 18.18
N ALA A 384 -15.55 2.05 19.41
CA ALA A 384 -16.97 2.21 19.71
C ALA A 384 -17.46 3.62 19.39
N VAL A 385 -16.67 4.68 19.66
CA VAL A 385 -17.00 6.05 19.25
C VAL A 385 -17.08 6.18 17.73
N VAL A 386 -16.12 5.61 17.00
CA VAL A 386 -16.11 5.65 15.51
C VAL A 386 -17.36 4.97 14.95
N ILE A 387 -17.76 3.83 15.50
CA ILE A 387 -19.00 3.15 15.11
C ILE A 387 -20.18 4.09 15.33
N VAL A 388 -20.39 4.56 16.57
CA VAL A 388 -21.51 5.45 16.94
C VAL A 388 -21.57 6.69 16.05
N GLN A 389 -20.44 7.36 15.82
CA GLN A 389 -20.38 8.53 14.95
C GLN A 389 -20.75 8.19 13.49
N SER A 390 -20.36 7.03 12.97
CA SER A 390 -20.79 6.56 11.64
C SER A 390 -22.31 6.37 11.58
N ILE A 391 -22.90 5.76 12.62
CA ILE A 391 -24.36 5.57 12.74
C ILE A 391 -25.09 6.92 12.71
N LEU A 392 -24.59 7.87 13.50
CA LEU A 392 -25.17 9.21 13.62
C LEU A 392 -25.02 10.04 12.35
N LYS A 393 -23.91 9.90 11.61
CA LYS A 393 -23.70 10.61 10.34
C LYS A 393 -24.65 10.13 9.25
N ASN A 394 -24.92 8.82 9.20
CA ASN A 394 -25.73 8.21 8.15
C ASN A 394 -27.23 8.13 8.49
N ASN A 395 -27.64 8.49 9.71
CA ASN A 395 -29.01 8.35 10.22
C ASN A 395 -29.58 6.93 10.01
N THR A 396 -28.73 5.91 10.17
CA THR A 396 -29.12 4.52 9.97
C THR A 396 -30.11 4.08 11.06
N CYS A 397 -31.32 3.68 10.67
CA CYS A 397 -32.33 3.20 11.61
C CYS A 397 -32.04 1.76 12.04
N ILE A 398 -32.09 1.48 13.35
CA ILE A 398 -31.94 0.13 13.88
C ILE A 398 -33.32 -0.41 14.23
N SER A 399 -33.73 -1.47 13.52
CA SER A 399 -35.11 -1.95 13.54
C SER A 399 -35.35 -3.24 14.34
N THR A 400 -34.32 -4.05 14.65
CA THR A 400 -34.53 -5.38 15.27
C THR A 400 -33.80 -5.56 16.59
N SER A 401 -34.40 -6.26 17.56
CA SER A 401 -33.83 -6.43 18.91
C SER A 401 -32.44 -7.07 18.90
N GLU A 402 -32.22 -8.07 18.04
CA GLU A 402 -30.92 -8.77 17.93
C GLU A 402 -29.78 -7.83 17.49
N LYS A 403 -30.10 -6.83 16.64
CA LYS A 403 -29.13 -5.82 16.19
C LYS A 403 -28.81 -4.83 17.32
N VAL A 404 -29.80 -4.49 18.12
CA VAL A 404 -29.62 -3.66 19.32
C VAL A 404 -28.66 -4.38 20.27
N ASP A 405 -28.90 -5.65 20.58
CA ASP A 405 -28.01 -6.45 21.43
C ASP A 405 -26.58 -6.54 20.88
N ALA A 406 -26.41 -6.84 19.59
CA ALA A 406 -25.09 -6.92 18.96
C ALA A 406 -24.34 -5.58 19.00
N LEU A 407 -25.05 -4.46 18.78
CA LEU A 407 -24.47 -3.14 18.85
C LEU A 407 -24.08 -2.75 20.29
N PHE A 408 -24.91 -3.09 21.28
CA PHE A 408 -24.61 -2.82 22.69
C PHE A 408 -23.45 -3.67 23.22
N GLU A 409 -23.26 -4.89 22.71
CA GLU A 409 -22.03 -5.66 23.01
C GLU A 409 -20.78 -5.00 22.41
N LEU A 410 -20.86 -4.41 21.21
CA LEU A 410 -19.74 -3.67 20.60
C LEU A 410 -19.42 -2.36 21.34
N ILE A 411 -20.44 -1.69 21.88
CA ILE A 411 -20.31 -0.40 22.57
C ILE A 411 -20.04 -0.58 24.08
N LYS A 412 -20.09 -1.80 24.61
CA LYS A 412 -19.95 -2.11 26.04
C LYS A 412 -18.75 -1.44 26.73
N GLY A 413 -17.64 -1.25 26.02
CA GLY A 413 -16.46 -0.54 26.51
C GLY A 413 -16.66 0.96 26.79
N LEU A 414 -17.66 1.61 26.16
CA LEU A 414 -18.09 2.99 26.44
C LEU A 414 -19.12 3.08 27.58
N ILE A 415 -19.79 1.96 27.90
CA ILE A 415 -20.90 1.94 28.86
C ILE A 415 -20.47 1.39 30.22
N ARG A 416 -19.48 0.49 30.25
CA ARG A 416 -18.85 0.00 31.49
C ARG A 416 -17.40 0.44 31.53
N ASP A 417 -17.07 1.29 32.50
CA ASP A 417 -15.67 1.44 32.91
C ASP A 417 -15.21 0.10 33.47
N MET A 418 -14.37 -0.59 32.70
CA MET A 418 -13.75 -1.84 33.14
C MET A 418 -12.99 -1.56 34.44
N GLU A 419 -13.37 -2.24 35.53
CA GLU A 419 -12.76 -2.13 36.85
C GLU A 419 -11.23 -2.30 36.76
N GLY A 420 -10.48 -1.19 36.69
CA GLY A 420 -9.02 -1.27 36.60
C GLY A 420 -8.26 0.01 36.27
N THR A 421 -8.82 0.95 35.51
CA THR A 421 -8.13 2.21 35.18
C THR A 421 -8.40 3.26 36.25
N LYS A 422 -7.63 3.21 37.34
CA LYS A 422 -7.65 4.21 38.42
C LYS A 422 -6.76 5.44 38.17
N ASP A 423 -6.07 5.54 37.03
CA ASP A 423 -4.99 6.52 36.84
C ASP A 423 -5.08 7.39 35.57
N GLU A 424 -6.21 7.43 34.86
CA GLU A 424 -6.44 8.49 33.88
C GLU A 424 -7.51 9.41 34.47
N GLU A 425 -7.13 10.67 34.74
CA GLU A 425 -8.09 11.76 34.94
C GLU A 425 -9.02 11.74 33.72
N LEU A 426 -10.19 11.11 33.86
CA LEU A 426 -11.22 11.13 32.83
C LEU A 426 -11.61 12.60 32.65
N ASP A 427 -11.31 13.16 31.48
CA ASP A 427 -11.79 14.49 31.13
C ASP A 427 -13.32 14.42 31.14
N GLU A 428 -13.95 15.10 32.12
CA GLU A 428 -15.40 15.04 32.31
C GLU A 428 -16.13 15.48 31.03
N ASP A 429 -15.50 16.36 30.25
CA ASP A 429 -16.00 16.82 28.95
C ASP A 429 -16.01 15.71 27.90
N ASP A 430 -14.94 14.91 27.78
CA ASP A 430 -14.86 13.78 26.83
C ASP A 430 -15.90 12.71 27.17
N PHE A 431 -16.03 12.36 28.45
CA PHE A 431 -17.05 11.41 28.89
C PHE A 431 -18.47 11.93 28.61
N MET A 432 -18.72 13.23 28.81
CA MET A 432 -20.01 13.85 28.50
C MET A 432 -20.33 13.81 26.99
N GLU A 433 -19.33 14.00 26.11
CA GLU A 433 -19.49 13.85 24.67
C GLU A 433 -19.79 12.41 24.24
N GLU A 434 -19.13 11.43 24.86
CA GLU A 434 -19.40 10.00 24.64
C GLU A 434 -20.84 9.65 25.01
N GLN A 435 -21.30 10.06 26.20
CA GLN A 435 -22.67 9.78 26.66
C GLN A 435 -23.73 10.54 25.84
N SER A 436 -23.42 11.75 25.37
CA SER A 436 -24.25 12.49 24.41
C SER A 436 -24.42 11.72 23.10
N SER A 437 -23.34 11.10 22.61
CA SER A 437 -23.36 10.29 21.39
C SER A 437 -24.19 9.01 21.55
N VAL A 438 -24.08 8.33 22.69
CA VAL A 438 -24.90 7.14 23.02
C VAL A 438 -26.38 7.51 23.15
N ALA A 439 -26.74 8.64 23.76
CA ALA A 439 -28.14 9.06 23.82
C ALA A 439 -28.73 9.36 22.44
N ARG A 440 -27.96 10.03 21.58
CA ARG A 440 -28.38 10.28 20.19
C ARG A 440 -28.60 8.99 19.41
N LEU A 441 -27.86 7.93 19.72
CA LEU A 441 -28.05 6.62 19.11
C LEU A 441 -29.41 6.00 19.48
N VAL A 442 -29.87 6.15 20.73
CA VAL A 442 -31.21 5.69 21.17
C VAL A 442 -32.35 6.40 20.43
N HIS A 443 -32.10 7.61 19.90
CA HIS A 443 -33.08 8.30 19.06
C HIS A 443 -33.19 7.72 17.64
N LEU A 444 -32.25 6.89 17.20
CA LEU A 444 -32.25 6.22 15.88
C LEU A 444 -32.86 4.82 15.91
N PHE A 445 -33.36 4.36 17.06
CA PHE A 445 -34.14 3.12 17.14
C PHE A 445 -35.54 3.40 16.60
N HIS A 446 -35.87 2.75 15.49
CA HIS A 446 -37.17 2.90 14.85
C HIS A 446 -37.52 1.62 14.09
N ASN A 447 -38.72 1.13 14.33
CA ASN A 447 -39.34 0.05 13.58
C ASN A 447 -40.80 0.43 13.30
N ASP A 448 -41.29 0.11 12.10
CA ASP A 448 -42.67 0.33 11.67
C ASP A 448 -43.66 -0.59 12.42
N ASP A 449 -43.19 -1.72 12.94
CA ASP A 449 -43.97 -2.64 13.77
C ASP A 449 -43.94 -2.20 15.25
N PRO A 450 -45.09 -1.84 15.86
CA PRO A 450 -45.14 -1.38 17.25
C PRO A 450 -44.68 -2.44 18.27
N GLU A 451 -44.83 -3.74 18.01
CA GLU A 451 -44.38 -4.78 18.94
C GLU A 451 -42.84 -4.92 18.94
N GLU A 452 -42.23 -4.95 17.76
CA GLU A 452 -40.77 -4.98 17.63
C GLU A 452 -40.12 -3.63 17.98
N MET A 453 -40.82 -2.50 17.80
CA MET A 453 -40.40 -1.19 18.31
C MET A 453 -40.32 -1.20 19.85
N LEU A 454 -41.35 -1.71 20.52
CA LEU A 454 -41.37 -1.75 21.99
C LEU A 454 -40.33 -2.73 22.53
N LYS A 455 -40.08 -3.84 21.82
CA LYS A 455 -39.03 -4.81 22.15
C LYS A 455 -37.62 -4.24 21.96
N THR A 456 -37.33 -3.59 20.84
CA THR A 456 -36.04 -2.95 20.56
C THR A 456 -35.72 -1.84 21.57
N GLU A 457 -36.69 -0.98 21.87
CA GLU A 457 -36.51 0.07 22.88
C GLU A 457 -36.35 -0.52 24.29
N LYS A 458 -37.10 -1.57 24.65
CA LYS A 458 -36.95 -2.27 25.94
C LYS A 458 -35.57 -2.90 26.08
N THR A 459 -35.06 -3.56 25.04
CA THR A 459 -33.74 -4.19 25.02
C THR A 459 -32.63 -3.15 25.17
N GLY A 460 -32.71 -2.05 24.42
CA GLY A 460 -31.73 -0.95 24.54
C GLY A 460 -31.76 -0.24 25.90
N LEU A 461 -32.94 -0.08 26.51
CA LEU A 461 -33.05 0.51 27.85
C LEU A 461 -32.58 -0.45 28.95
N LEU A 462 -32.79 -1.76 28.80
CA LEU A 462 -32.28 -2.76 29.73
C LEU A 462 -30.75 -2.85 29.69
N SER A 463 -30.13 -2.87 28.50
CA SER A 463 -28.67 -2.90 28.36
C SER A 463 -28.02 -1.61 28.89
N LEU A 464 -28.68 -0.46 28.72
CA LEU A 464 -28.31 0.79 29.37
C LEU A 464 -28.45 0.68 30.89
N ALA A 465 -29.59 0.20 31.40
CA ALA A 465 -29.85 0.10 32.85
C ALA A 465 -28.89 -0.87 33.57
N GLU A 466 -28.53 -1.99 32.94
CA GLU A 466 -27.55 -2.97 33.45
C GLU A 466 -26.11 -2.45 33.46
N SER A 467 -25.86 -1.33 32.78
CA SER A 467 -24.54 -0.71 32.68
C SER A 467 -24.45 0.62 33.44
N PHE A 468 -25.56 1.35 33.55
CA PHE A 468 -25.70 2.63 34.28
C PHE A 468 -26.04 2.49 35.75
N SER A 469 -25.81 1.33 36.37
CA SER A 469 -25.99 1.14 37.82
C SER A 469 -25.19 2.12 38.71
N LEU A 470 -24.41 3.04 38.13
CA LEU A 470 -23.60 4.05 38.83
C LEU A 470 -23.90 5.53 38.53
N PHE A 471 -24.69 5.92 37.52
CA PHE A 471 -24.94 7.37 37.28
C PHE A 471 -26.39 7.68 36.86
N LEU A 472 -27.18 8.14 37.83
CA LEU A 472 -28.54 8.63 37.65
C LEU A 472 -28.58 10.04 37.00
N SER A 473 -27.44 10.76 37.00
CA SER A 473 -27.30 12.13 36.50
C SER A 473 -27.22 12.23 34.97
N THR A 474 -26.78 11.18 34.28
CA THR A 474 -26.71 11.10 32.80
C THR A 474 -28.09 10.96 32.17
N PHE A 475 -29.00 10.20 32.79
CA PHE A 475 -30.38 10.04 32.33
C PHE A 475 -31.15 11.38 32.26
N GLU A 476 -30.90 12.27 33.22
CA GLU A 476 -31.54 13.59 33.30
C GLU A 476 -30.90 14.60 32.34
N LYS A 477 -29.57 14.59 32.18
CA LYS A 477 -28.84 15.47 31.24
C LYS A 477 -29.14 15.16 29.76
N LEU A 478 -29.48 13.92 29.43
CA LEU A 478 -29.66 13.46 28.04
C LEU A 478 -31.10 13.52 27.52
N ARG A 479 -32.06 14.07 28.28
CA ARG A 479 -33.50 14.13 27.93
C ARG A 479 -34.13 12.76 27.59
N LEU A 480 -33.49 11.65 27.93
CA LEU A 480 -34.03 10.29 27.75
C LEU A 480 -35.23 10.00 28.67
N LEU A 481 -35.49 10.87 29.64
CA LEU A 481 -36.68 10.83 30.50
C LEU A 481 -38.00 10.91 29.72
N SER A 482 -38.09 11.65 28.60
CA SER A 482 -39.35 11.71 27.84
C SER A 482 -39.66 10.38 27.16
N LYS A 483 -38.65 9.76 26.52
CA LYS A 483 -38.78 8.42 25.93
C LYS A 483 -39.06 7.35 27.00
N ALA A 484 -38.39 7.42 28.15
CA ALA A 484 -38.64 6.50 29.26
C ALA A 484 -40.08 6.63 29.80
N VAL A 485 -40.61 7.86 29.88
CA VAL A 485 -42.01 8.12 30.28
C VAL A 485 -43.00 7.66 29.21
N ASP A 486 -42.74 7.92 27.93
CA ASP A 486 -43.57 7.46 26.81
C ASP A 486 -43.63 5.92 26.78
N LEU A 487 -42.52 5.24 27.09
CA LEU A 487 -42.45 3.78 27.17
C LEU A 487 -43.15 3.22 28.42
N ILE A 488 -43.13 3.94 29.54
CA ILE A 488 -43.91 3.61 30.75
C ILE A 488 -45.41 3.71 30.43
N VAL A 489 -45.83 4.74 29.70
CA VAL A 489 -47.22 4.95 29.29
C VAL A 489 -47.66 3.89 28.26
N LEU A 490 -46.82 3.56 27.28
CA LEU A 490 -47.11 2.52 26.29
C LEU A 490 -47.10 1.10 26.89
N SER A 491 -46.14 0.78 27.76
CA SER A 491 -46.04 -0.51 28.45
C SER A 491 -47.21 -0.74 29.41
N ALA A 492 -47.62 0.29 30.15
CA ALA A 492 -48.83 0.26 30.98
C ALA A 492 -50.13 0.14 30.17
N ALA A 493 -50.11 0.56 28.89
CA ALA A 493 -51.26 0.47 27.99
C ALA A 493 -51.36 -0.86 27.23
N THR A 494 -50.27 -1.62 27.10
CA THR A 494 -50.19 -2.80 26.21
C THR A 494 -50.16 -4.14 26.93
N ASP A 495 -49.65 -4.24 28.16
CA ASP A 495 -49.55 -5.54 28.84
C ASP A 495 -49.73 -5.47 30.37
N PRO A 496 -50.85 -5.96 30.95
CA PRO A 496 -51.09 -5.92 32.39
C PRO A 496 -50.20 -6.87 33.22
N ASN A 497 -49.35 -7.67 32.58
CA ASN A 497 -48.36 -8.54 33.22
C ASN A 497 -46.92 -7.99 33.14
N THR A 498 -46.74 -6.68 32.93
CA THR A 498 -45.41 -6.04 33.01
C THR A 498 -44.71 -6.49 34.30
N SER A 499 -43.52 -7.09 34.18
CA SER A 499 -42.87 -7.72 35.32
C SER A 499 -42.74 -6.72 36.46
N SER A 500 -43.09 -7.15 37.67
CA SER A 500 -43.07 -6.32 38.89
C SER A 500 -41.71 -5.64 39.12
N SER A 501 -40.62 -6.21 38.61
CA SER A 501 -39.28 -5.64 38.56
C SER A 501 -39.17 -4.38 37.67
N PHE A 502 -39.88 -4.30 36.56
CA PHE A 502 -39.87 -3.15 35.65
C PHE A 502 -40.67 -1.97 36.23
N LEU A 503 -41.80 -2.25 36.87
CA LEU A 503 -42.58 -1.29 37.65
C LEU A 503 -41.79 -0.79 38.88
N TYR A 504 -41.05 -1.67 39.56
CA TYR A 504 -40.18 -1.26 40.66
C TYR A 504 -39.05 -0.35 40.19
N PHE A 505 -38.43 -0.67 39.06
CA PHE A 505 -37.33 0.10 38.49
C PHE A 505 -37.79 1.45 37.94
N SER A 506 -38.97 1.51 37.30
CA SER A 506 -39.58 2.75 36.82
C SER A 506 -40.05 3.65 37.96
N VAL A 507 -40.60 3.08 39.05
CA VAL A 507 -40.89 3.81 40.28
C VAL A 507 -39.61 4.28 40.97
N LEU A 508 -38.51 3.52 40.91
CA LEU A 508 -37.21 3.96 41.42
C LEU A 508 -36.66 5.17 40.66
N LEU A 509 -36.76 5.17 39.33
CA LEU A 509 -36.40 6.29 38.45
C LEU A 509 -37.27 7.53 38.71
N LEU A 510 -38.58 7.35 38.86
CA LEU A 510 -39.52 8.42 39.21
C LEU A 510 -39.26 8.99 40.61
N MET A 511 -39.06 8.12 41.60
CA MET A 511 -38.76 8.54 42.98
C MET A 511 -37.40 9.26 43.05
N ALA A 512 -36.37 8.75 42.37
CA ALA A 512 -35.07 9.39 42.31
C ALA A 512 -35.13 10.78 41.68
N SER A 513 -35.92 10.97 40.61
CA SER A 513 -36.17 12.28 40.00
C SER A 513 -36.88 13.26 40.96
N LEU A 514 -37.84 12.78 41.76
CA LEU A 514 -38.56 13.56 42.76
C LEU A 514 -37.67 13.95 43.95
N THR A 515 -36.79 13.06 44.43
CA THR A 515 -35.84 13.37 45.52
C THR A 515 -34.84 14.45 45.11
N PHE A 516 -34.40 14.46 43.85
CA PHE A 516 -33.43 15.45 43.36
C PHE A 516 -34.05 16.83 43.11
N ILE A 517 -35.29 16.88 42.58
CA ILE A 517 -36.08 18.13 42.50
C ILE A 517 -36.28 18.75 43.89
N PHE A 518 -36.45 17.91 44.92
CA PHE A 518 -36.58 18.37 46.30
C PHE A 518 -35.26 18.84 46.92
N MET A 519 -34.12 18.27 46.51
CA MET A 519 -32.80 18.73 46.95
C MET A 519 -32.34 20.01 46.24
N SER A 520 -32.62 20.16 44.94
CA SER A 520 -32.27 21.38 44.18
C SER A 520 -33.05 22.62 44.64
N LYS A 521 -34.26 22.46 45.19
CA LYS A 521 -35.02 23.57 45.79
C LYS A 521 -34.52 24.01 47.17
N LYS A 522 -33.56 23.30 47.77
CA LYS A 522 -33.06 23.60 49.12
C LYS A 522 -31.80 24.49 49.13
N ASP A 523 -31.16 24.66 47.96
CA ASP A 523 -29.96 25.47 47.77
C ASP A 523 -30.20 26.74 46.91
N ALA A 524 -31.44 27.26 46.89
CA ALA A 524 -31.80 28.54 46.25
C ALA A 524 -32.15 29.62 47.27
#